data_AF-A0A4S2J9F8-F1
#
_entry.id   AF-A0A4S2J9F8-F1
#
_cell.length_a   1.000
_cell.length_b   1.000
_cell.length_c   1.000
_cell.angle_alpha   90.00
_cell.angle_beta   90.00
_cell.angle_gamma   90.00
#
_symmetry.space_group_name_H-M   'P 1'
#
loop_
_entity.id
_entity.type
_entity.pdbx_description
1 polymer ?
#
loop_
_entity_poly.entity_id
_entity_poly.type
_entity_poly.pdbx_seq_one_letter_code
_entity_poly.pdbx_strand_id
1 'polypeptide(L)'
;MRDALKATGRPIVYSVCEWGENKPWESAPDVGGLWRTTGDISDSWSAMLSIVKQNLPLAPYAGPGHWNDPDMLEVGNGGMTDTEYRSHFSLWSVMAAPLLIGTDLRKASPATFGILGNAEVIAKETADGSRAVALFNESGTAQRITTTAAAAGLPDAGSYTLRDLWRHTDGHCAGTITATVPAHGTVLLRVSADTD
;
A
#
# COMPACT_ATOMS: atom_id res chain seq x y z
N MET A 1 -19.40 -21.31 -0.83
CA MET A 1 -18.68 -21.10 0.45
C MET A 1 -19.28 -19.97 1.28
N ARG A 2 -19.46 -18.75 0.74
CA ARG A 2 -20.08 -17.60 1.44
C ARG A 2 -21.30 -17.95 2.30
N ASP A 3 -22.33 -18.55 1.69
CA ASP A 3 -23.59 -18.81 2.39
C ASP A 3 -23.42 -19.84 3.52
N ALA A 4 -22.52 -20.81 3.35
CA ALA A 4 -22.17 -21.76 4.39
C ALA A 4 -21.48 -21.07 5.58
N LEU A 5 -20.55 -20.13 5.33
CA LEU A 5 -19.92 -19.33 6.39
C LEU A 5 -20.96 -18.49 7.14
N LYS A 6 -21.85 -17.80 6.41
CA LYS A 6 -22.96 -17.03 7.01
C LYS A 6 -23.88 -17.90 7.86
N ALA A 7 -24.22 -19.11 7.40
CA ALA A 7 -25.08 -20.04 8.13
C ALA A 7 -24.52 -20.52 9.48
N THR A 8 -23.20 -20.37 9.71
CA THR A 8 -22.61 -20.68 11.03
C THR A 8 -23.01 -19.68 12.13
N GLY A 9 -23.49 -18.50 11.77
CA GLY A 9 -23.73 -17.39 12.70
C GLY A 9 -22.46 -16.76 13.29
N ARG A 10 -21.26 -17.17 12.84
CA ARG A 10 -19.98 -16.62 13.30
C ARG A 10 -19.46 -15.56 12.32
N PRO A 11 -18.88 -14.45 12.79
CA PRO A 11 -18.23 -13.47 11.94
C PRO A 11 -16.90 -14.04 11.42
N ILE A 12 -16.92 -14.58 10.20
CA ILE A 12 -15.73 -15.13 9.51
C ILE A 12 -15.51 -14.31 8.24
N VAL A 13 -14.36 -13.64 8.15
CA VAL A 13 -13.95 -12.95 6.91
C VAL A 13 -13.67 -14.00 5.84
N TYR A 14 -14.27 -13.82 4.67
CA TYR A 14 -14.03 -14.69 3.52
C TYR A 14 -13.08 -14.00 2.53
N SER A 15 -11.85 -14.49 2.46
CA SER A 15 -10.87 -14.11 1.44
C SER A 15 -11.00 -15.04 0.23
N VAL A 16 -11.23 -14.46 -0.95
CA VAL A 16 -11.39 -15.21 -2.20
C VAL A 16 -10.05 -15.27 -2.93
N CYS A 17 -9.49 -16.48 -3.05
CA CYS A 17 -8.24 -16.70 -3.78
C CYS A 17 -8.54 -17.44 -5.09
N GLU A 18 -8.91 -16.68 -6.13
CA GLU A 18 -9.09 -17.18 -7.51
C GLU A 18 -8.20 -16.42 -8.53
N TRP A 19 -7.15 -15.77 -8.01
CA TRP A 19 -6.06 -15.17 -8.79
C TRP A 19 -6.44 -14.07 -9.80
N GLY A 20 -7.64 -13.51 -9.70
CA GLY A 20 -8.13 -12.49 -10.63
C GLY A 20 -8.69 -13.06 -11.93
N GLU A 21 -8.77 -14.39 -12.08
CA GLU A 21 -9.10 -15.06 -13.35
C GLU A 21 -10.48 -14.65 -13.89
N ASN A 22 -11.45 -14.50 -13.00
CA ASN A 22 -12.84 -14.19 -13.36
C ASN A 22 -13.23 -12.75 -13.00
N LYS A 23 -12.25 -11.85 -12.88
CA LYS A 23 -12.46 -10.44 -12.51
C LYS A 23 -13.27 -10.30 -11.22
N PRO A 24 -12.77 -10.85 -10.10
CA PRO A 24 -13.52 -10.91 -8.84
C PRO A 24 -13.92 -9.52 -8.36
N TRP A 25 -13.17 -8.47 -8.68
CA TRP A 25 -13.55 -7.09 -8.35
C TRP A 25 -14.94 -6.66 -8.89
N GLU A 26 -15.48 -7.31 -9.93
CA GLU A 26 -16.82 -7.01 -10.48
C GLU A 26 -17.96 -7.70 -9.71
N SER A 27 -17.70 -8.78 -8.96
CA SER A 27 -18.75 -9.62 -8.36
C SER A 27 -18.48 -10.08 -6.92
N ALA A 28 -17.22 -10.11 -6.50
CA ALA A 28 -16.77 -10.51 -5.19
C ALA A 28 -17.16 -9.56 -4.03
N PRO A 29 -17.50 -8.26 -4.22
CA PRO A 29 -18.09 -7.46 -3.15
C PRO A 29 -19.35 -8.10 -2.52
N ASP A 30 -20.14 -8.85 -3.31
CA ASP A 30 -21.30 -9.60 -2.81
C ASP A 30 -20.93 -10.97 -2.21
N VAL A 31 -19.69 -11.41 -2.40
CA VAL A 31 -19.22 -12.77 -2.08
C VAL A 31 -18.32 -12.81 -0.85
N GLY A 32 -17.29 -11.99 -0.80
CA GLY A 32 -16.24 -12.01 0.22
C GLY A 32 -15.80 -10.60 0.64
N GLY A 33 -14.99 -10.54 1.69
CA GLY A 33 -14.48 -9.26 2.22
C GLY A 33 -13.19 -8.79 1.54
N LEU A 34 -12.55 -9.66 0.76
CA LEU A 34 -11.35 -9.40 -0.01
C LEU A 34 -11.17 -10.49 -1.08
N TRP A 35 -10.45 -10.17 -2.16
CA TRP A 35 -10.18 -11.10 -3.26
C TRP A 35 -8.81 -10.86 -3.89
N ARG A 36 -8.13 -11.96 -4.23
CA ARG A 36 -6.88 -11.90 -5.00
C ARG A 36 -7.12 -11.30 -6.38
N THR A 37 -6.27 -10.37 -6.80
CA THR A 37 -6.38 -9.69 -8.10
C THR A 37 -5.38 -10.19 -9.14
N THR A 38 -4.41 -11.01 -8.72
CA THR A 38 -3.32 -11.53 -9.55
C THR A 38 -2.98 -12.98 -9.19
N GLY A 39 -2.16 -13.62 -10.03
CA GLY A 39 -1.39 -14.80 -9.64
C GLY A 39 -0.43 -14.53 -8.48
N ASP A 40 0.23 -15.59 -8.01
CA ASP A 40 1.03 -15.54 -6.77
C ASP A 40 2.24 -14.61 -6.87
N ILE A 41 2.52 -13.92 -5.77
CA ILE A 41 3.76 -13.17 -5.60
C ILE A 41 4.93 -14.14 -5.45
N SER A 42 6.11 -13.65 -5.82
CA SER A 42 7.38 -14.24 -5.42
C SER A 42 8.28 -13.14 -4.89
N ASP A 43 9.19 -13.50 -4.00
CA ASP A 43 10.15 -12.58 -3.38
C ASP A 43 11.20 -12.06 -4.38
N SER A 44 10.76 -11.19 -5.27
CA SER A 44 11.58 -10.50 -6.26
C SER A 44 10.96 -9.16 -6.65
N TRP A 45 11.82 -8.18 -6.95
CA TRP A 45 11.39 -6.84 -7.35
C TRP A 45 10.47 -6.85 -8.58
N SER A 46 10.79 -7.68 -9.58
CA SER A 46 10.02 -7.76 -10.83
C SER A 46 8.62 -8.33 -10.62
N ALA A 47 8.47 -9.35 -9.77
CA ALA A 47 7.16 -9.90 -9.43
C ALA A 47 6.31 -8.90 -8.66
N MET A 48 6.89 -8.28 -7.62
CA MET A 48 6.22 -7.24 -6.84
C MET A 48 5.75 -6.08 -7.74
N LEU A 49 6.61 -5.58 -8.62
CA LEU A 49 6.27 -4.51 -9.54
C LEU A 49 5.17 -4.89 -10.54
N SER A 50 5.21 -6.13 -11.05
CA SER A 50 4.16 -6.67 -11.93
C SER A 50 2.80 -6.69 -11.24
N ILE A 51 2.75 -7.12 -9.98
CA ILE A 51 1.52 -7.18 -9.18
C ILE A 51 0.98 -5.79 -8.90
N VAL A 52 1.84 -4.83 -8.51
CA VAL A 52 1.43 -3.43 -8.30
C VAL A 52 0.75 -2.88 -9.54
N LYS A 53 1.35 -3.07 -10.73
CA LYS A 53 0.81 -2.56 -11.99
C LYS A 53 -0.54 -3.19 -12.38
N GLN A 54 -0.75 -4.45 -12.04
CA GLN A 54 -2.03 -5.13 -12.28
C GLN A 54 -3.12 -4.69 -11.29
N ASN A 55 -2.75 -4.47 -10.02
CA ASN A 55 -3.70 -4.11 -8.97
C ASN A 55 -4.09 -2.61 -9.01
N LEU A 56 -3.17 -1.73 -9.39
CA LEU A 56 -3.38 -0.27 -9.42
C LEU A 56 -4.66 0.19 -10.16
N PRO A 57 -4.97 -0.28 -11.40
CA PRO A 57 -6.19 0.14 -12.10
C PRO A 57 -7.49 -0.35 -11.44
N LEU A 58 -7.40 -1.27 -10.48
CA LEU A 58 -8.56 -1.84 -9.77
C LEU A 58 -8.93 -1.03 -8.51
N ALA A 59 -8.19 0.03 -8.18
CA ALA A 59 -8.46 0.88 -7.03
C ALA A 59 -9.94 1.32 -6.89
N PRO A 60 -10.69 1.66 -7.97
CA PRO A 60 -12.11 2.03 -7.85
C PRO A 60 -13.05 0.95 -7.30
N TYR A 61 -12.61 -0.33 -7.29
CA TYR A 61 -13.41 -1.45 -6.78
C TYR A 61 -13.12 -1.77 -5.30
N ALA A 62 -12.13 -1.13 -4.69
CA ALA A 62 -11.80 -1.33 -3.28
C ALA A 62 -12.47 -0.28 -2.40
N GLY A 63 -12.96 -0.72 -1.24
CA GLY A 63 -13.57 0.18 -0.25
C GLY A 63 -13.89 -0.53 1.07
N PRO A 64 -14.46 0.18 2.04
CA PRO A 64 -14.84 -0.40 3.32
C PRO A 64 -15.64 -1.70 3.17
N GLY A 65 -15.07 -2.79 3.68
CA GLY A 65 -15.68 -4.13 3.67
C GLY A 65 -15.36 -5.01 2.46
N HIS A 66 -14.62 -4.52 1.47
CA HIS A 66 -14.33 -5.25 0.23
C HIS A 66 -13.03 -4.74 -0.42
N TRP A 67 -11.96 -5.54 -0.37
CA TRP A 67 -10.61 -5.10 -0.71
C TRP A 67 -9.97 -5.93 -1.82
N ASN A 68 -9.26 -5.25 -2.72
CA ASN A 68 -8.32 -5.91 -3.63
C ASN A 68 -7.14 -6.49 -2.83
N ASP A 69 -6.80 -7.75 -3.08
CA ASP A 69 -5.68 -8.46 -2.47
C ASP A 69 -4.58 -8.70 -3.52
N PRO A 70 -3.52 -7.88 -3.54
CA PRO A 70 -2.34 -8.10 -4.37
C PRO A 70 -1.41 -9.21 -3.82
N ASP A 71 -1.89 -10.09 -2.95
CA ASP A 71 -1.16 -11.19 -2.30
C ASP A 71 -0.37 -10.79 -1.04
N MET A 72 0.21 -11.79 -0.38
CA MET A 72 0.91 -11.67 0.90
C MET A 72 2.19 -10.81 0.82
N LEU A 73 2.64 -10.34 1.99
CA LEU A 73 3.88 -9.58 2.13
C LEU A 73 5.11 -10.49 2.09
N GLU A 74 6.08 -10.17 1.22
CA GLU A 74 7.37 -10.86 1.11
C GLU A 74 8.46 -10.27 2.01
N VAL A 75 8.11 -9.26 2.82
CA VAL A 75 9.06 -8.51 3.66
C VAL A 75 9.89 -9.43 4.55
N GLY A 76 11.20 -9.48 4.28
CA GLY A 76 12.18 -10.23 5.07
C GLY A 76 12.47 -11.66 4.58
N ASN A 77 11.98 -12.06 3.39
CA ASN A 77 12.20 -13.42 2.85
C ASN A 77 13.55 -13.62 2.13
N GLY A 78 14.25 -12.52 1.84
CA GLY A 78 15.67 -12.47 1.44
C GLY A 78 15.95 -12.22 -0.05
N GLY A 79 14.92 -12.20 -0.90
CA GLY A 79 15.00 -11.99 -2.35
C GLY A 79 14.98 -10.53 -2.80
N MET A 80 14.50 -9.62 -1.94
CA MET A 80 14.60 -8.17 -2.12
C MET A 80 15.48 -7.50 -1.06
N THR A 81 15.95 -6.29 -1.37
CA THR A 81 16.66 -5.39 -0.45
C THR A 81 15.69 -4.71 0.53
N ASP A 82 16.20 -4.17 1.64
CA ASP A 82 15.38 -3.40 2.59
C ASP A 82 14.69 -2.19 1.95
N THR A 83 15.32 -1.56 0.96
CA THR A 83 14.73 -0.46 0.17
C THR A 83 13.54 -0.95 -0.64
N GLU A 84 13.67 -2.09 -1.30
CA GLU A 84 12.60 -2.71 -2.08
C GLU A 84 11.45 -3.20 -1.19
N TYR A 85 11.75 -3.82 -0.04
CA TYR A 85 10.73 -4.20 0.94
C TYR A 85 9.99 -3.00 1.52
N ARG A 86 10.69 -1.89 1.78
CA ARG A 86 10.07 -0.64 2.20
C ARG A 86 9.09 -0.14 1.14
N SER A 87 9.47 -0.20 -0.14
CA SER A 87 8.59 0.13 -1.25
C SER A 87 7.38 -0.80 -1.34
N HIS A 88 7.60 -2.12 -1.28
CA HIS A 88 6.54 -3.13 -1.29
C HIS A 88 5.51 -2.89 -0.17
N PHE A 89 5.96 -2.70 1.07
CA PHE A 89 5.08 -2.44 2.20
C PHE A 89 4.32 -1.11 2.06
N SER A 90 5.02 -0.06 1.56
CA SER A 90 4.40 1.25 1.32
C SER A 90 3.28 1.16 0.29
N LEU A 91 3.52 0.47 -0.83
CA LEU A 91 2.55 0.35 -1.92
C LEU A 91 1.36 -0.52 -1.52
N TRP A 92 1.57 -1.61 -0.78
CA TRP A 92 0.47 -2.41 -0.25
C TRP A 92 -0.42 -1.57 0.68
N SER A 93 0.19 -0.77 1.56
CA SER A 93 -0.57 0.11 2.45
C SER A 93 -1.39 1.14 1.68
N VAL A 94 -0.77 1.88 0.75
CA VAL A 94 -1.45 2.92 -0.03
C VAL A 94 -2.54 2.34 -0.96
N MET A 95 -2.33 1.14 -1.51
CA MET A 95 -3.33 0.43 -2.31
C MET A 95 -4.44 -0.19 -1.46
N ALA A 96 -4.45 0.05 -0.15
CA ALA A 96 -5.47 -0.48 0.74
C ALA A 96 -5.53 -2.02 0.78
N ALA A 97 -4.40 -2.68 0.53
CA ALA A 97 -4.28 -4.14 0.51
C ALA A 97 -4.39 -4.77 1.91
N PRO A 98 -4.74 -6.06 2.00
CA PRO A 98 -4.49 -6.87 3.19
C PRO A 98 -2.98 -6.93 3.50
N LEU A 99 -2.59 -6.66 4.74
CA LEU A 99 -1.20 -6.73 5.18
C LEU A 99 -0.94 -8.06 5.89
N LEU A 100 -0.83 -9.14 5.11
CA LEU A 100 -0.59 -10.50 5.60
C LEU A 100 0.90 -10.82 5.58
N ILE A 101 1.51 -11.00 6.76
CA ILE A 101 2.95 -11.29 6.89
C ILE A 101 3.26 -12.70 6.36
N GLY A 102 4.14 -12.79 5.35
CA GLY A 102 4.58 -14.04 4.74
C GLY A 102 5.95 -14.56 5.19
N THR A 103 6.57 -13.96 6.22
CA THR A 103 7.91 -14.33 6.70
C THR A 103 7.93 -15.07 8.04
N ASP A 104 9.02 -15.80 8.34
CA ASP A 104 9.24 -16.43 9.64
C ASP A 104 9.67 -15.38 10.68
N LEU A 105 8.69 -14.86 11.43
CA LEU A 105 8.91 -13.84 12.47
C LEU A 105 9.89 -14.26 13.57
N ARG A 106 10.15 -15.56 13.77
CA ARG A 106 11.14 -16.03 14.76
C ARG A 106 12.57 -15.74 14.33
N LYS A 107 12.78 -15.45 13.04
CA LYS A 107 14.08 -15.18 12.41
C LYS A 107 14.15 -13.79 11.78
N ALA A 108 13.07 -13.01 11.86
CA ALA A 108 12.99 -11.68 11.28
C ALA A 108 14.07 -10.76 11.85
N SER A 109 14.70 -10.00 10.97
CA SER A 109 15.74 -9.04 11.34
C SER A 109 15.12 -7.79 12.00
N PRO A 110 15.92 -6.96 12.71
CA PRO A 110 15.45 -5.66 13.17
C PRO A 110 14.95 -4.75 12.04
N ALA A 111 15.53 -4.84 10.83
CA ALA A 111 15.06 -4.10 9.67
C ALA A 111 13.67 -4.59 9.22
N THR A 112 13.45 -5.91 9.18
CA THR A 112 12.16 -6.54 8.90
C THR A 112 11.09 -6.08 9.89
N PHE A 113 11.38 -6.12 11.19
CA PHE A 113 10.46 -5.60 12.22
C PHE A 113 10.22 -4.10 12.09
N GLY A 114 11.24 -3.32 11.74
CA GLY A 114 11.10 -1.88 11.49
C GLY A 114 10.16 -1.55 10.33
N ILE A 115 10.16 -2.39 9.28
CA ILE A 115 9.24 -2.24 8.14
C ILE A 115 7.82 -2.67 8.56
N LEU A 116 7.67 -3.91 9.06
CA LEU A 116 6.37 -4.49 9.39
C LEU A 116 5.67 -3.81 10.57
N GLY A 117 6.43 -3.16 11.46
CA GLY A 117 5.94 -2.52 12.67
C GLY A 117 5.71 -1.01 12.55
N ASN A 118 5.88 -0.40 11.37
CA ASN A 118 5.72 1.04 11.23
C ASN A 118 4.23 1.44 11.31
N ALA A 119 3.80 1.89 12.50
CA ALA A 119 2.42 2.28 12.78
C ALA A 119 1.92 3.44 11.93
N GLU A 120 2.79 4.37 11.51
CA GLU A 120 2.39 5.49 10.65
C GLU A 120 2.06 5.02 9.23
N VAL A 121 2.78 4.02 8.73
CA VAL A 121 2.53 3.42 7.41
C VAL A 121 1.31 2.50 7.44
N ILE A 122 1.04 1.81 8.56
CA ILE A 122 -0.13 0.93 8.71
C ILE A 122 -1.44 1.72 8.82
N ALA A 123 -1.39 2.96 9.31
CA ALA A 123 -2.57 3.79 9.49
C ALA A 123 -3.21 4.14 8.13
N LYS A 124 -4.41 3.59 7.88
CA LYS A 124 -5.04 3.61 6.55
C LYS A 124 -5.81 4.89 6.21
N GLU A 125 -6.09 5.77 7.18
CA GLU A 125 -6.69 7.09 6.96
C GLU A 125 -6.81 7.84 8.30
N THR A 126 -6.67 9.17 8.26
CA THR A 126 -7.03 10.06 9.36
C THR A 126 -8.31 10.80 8.96
N ALA A 127 -9.27 10.93 9.88
CA ALA A 127 -10.56 11.59 9.63
C ALA A 127 -10.44 13.10 9.31
N ASP A 128 -9.23 13.63 9.22
CA ASP A 128 -8.87 15.04 9.02
C ASP A 128 -8.74 15.46 7.54
N GLY A 129 -8.95 14.53 6.60
CA GLY A 129 -8.89 14.82 5.16
C GLY A 129 -7.47 14.79 4.57
N SER A 130 -6.46 14.34 5.33
CA SER A 130 -5.13 14.12 4.79
C SER A 130 -5.10 13.03 3.70
N ARG A 131 -4.02 12.98 2.93
CA ARG A 131 -3.79 11.99 1.87
C ARG A 131 -2.42 11.35 2.01
N ALA A 132 -2.34 10.04 1.80
CA ALA A 132 -1.08 9.35 1.60
C ALA A 132 -0.58 9.57 0.17
N VAL A 133 0.68 9.97 0.02
CA VAL A 133 1.34 10.20 -1.27
C VAL A 133 2.63 9.41 -1.31
N ALA A 134 2.70 8.44 -2.24
CA ALA A 134 3.90 7.65 -2.50
C ALA A 134 4.63 8.18 -3.74
N LEU A 135 5.84 8.70 -3.56
CA LEU A 135 6.77 8.97 -4.66
C LEU A 135 7.60 7.70 -4.89
N PHE A 136 7.26 6.95 -5.94
CA PHE A 136 7.80 5.62 -6.20
C PHE A 136 8.77 5.60 -7.38
N ASN A 137 9.95 5.01 -7.19
CA ASN A 137 10.98 4.91 -8.22
C ASN A 137 11.19 3.46 -8.67
N GLU A 138 10.72 3.13 -9.87
CA GLU A 138 10.90 1.80 -10.47
C GLU A 138 12.33 1.54 -10.99
N SER A 139 13.14 2.58 -11.16
CA SER A 139 14.43 2.48 -11.84
C SER A 139 15.56 2.07 -10.90
N GLY A 140 16.63 1.50 -11.48
CA GLY A 140 17.84 1.12 -10.77
C GLY A 140 18.77 2.28 -10.38
N THR A 141 18.31 3.54 -10.48
CA THR A 141 19.10 4.73 -10.12
C THR A 141 18.25 5.72 -9.32
N ALA A 142 18.86 6.57 -8.50
CA ALA A 142 18.11 7.60 -7.79
C ALA A 142 17.45 8.59 -8.75
N GLN A 143 16.19 8.93 -8.50
CA GLN A 143 15.40 9.83 -9.34
C GLN A 143 14.81 10.97 -8.52
N ARG A 144 14.72 12.16 -9.12
CA ARG A 144 13.93 13.25 -8.54
C ARG A 144 12.49 13.12 -9.03
N ILE A 145 11.57 12.80 -8.13
CA ILE A 145 10.15 12.59 -8.44
C ILE A 145 9.35 13.75 -7.86
N THR A 146 8.38 14.23 -8.64
CA THR A 146 7.56 15.40 -8.28
C THR A 146 6.10 15.14 -8.60
N THR A 147 5.21 15.58 -7.71
CA THR A 147 3.76 15.68 -7.93
C THR A 147 3.25 16.98 -7.29
N THR A 148 1.94 17.23 -7.37
CA THR A 148 1.30 18.37 -6.68
C THR A 148 0.24 17.89 -5.70
N ALA A 149 -0.05 18.71 -4.69
CA ALA A 149 -1.13 18.46 -3.74
C ALA A 149 -2.48 18.32 -4.46
N ALA A 150 -2.73 19.15 -5.48
CA ALA A 150 -3.92 19.05 -6.33
C ALA A 150 -3.99 17.71 -7.09
N ALA A 151 -2.87 17.24 -7.69
CA ALA A 151 -2.83 15.95 -8.37
C ALA A 151 -3.01 14.76 -7.40
N ALA A 152 -2.63 14.93 -6.13
CA ALA A 152 -2.88 13.99 -5.05
C ALA A 152 -4.30 14.10 -4.45
N GLY A 153 -5.16 14.97 -4.99
CA GLY A 153 -6.56 15.10 -4.58
C GLY A 153 -6.76 15.80 -3.24
N LEU A 154 -5.81 16.63 -2.81
CA LEU A 154 -5.98 17.54 -1.68
C LEU A 154 -6.77 18.80 -2.09
N PRO A 155 -7.48 19.45 -1.15
CA PRO A 155 -8.11 20.74 -1.41
C PRO A 155 -7.06 21.83 -1.67
N ASP A 156 -7.49 22.90 -2.34
CA ASP A 156 -6.66 24.10 -2.55
C ASP A 156 -6.38 24.77 -1.20
N ALA A 157 -5.09 25.05 -0.93
CA ALA A 157 -4.62 25.72 0.28
C ALA A 157 -3.33 26.51 0.01
N GLY A 158 -3.03 27.50 0.85
CA GLY A 158 -1.80 28.31 0.73
C GLY A 158 -0.53 27.54 1.08
N SER A 159 -0.63 26.56 1.97
CA SER A 159 0.45 25.65 2.34
C SER A 159 -0.07 24.28 2.75
N TYR A 160 0.85 23.31 2.75
CA TYR A 160 0.59 21.93 3.11
C TYR A 160 1.68 21.44 4.06
N THR A 161 1.28 20.69 5.09
CA THR A 161 2.19 19.93 5.96
C THR A 161 2.46 18.56 5.35
N LEU A 162 3.74 18.16 5.32
CA LEU A 162 4.23 16.89 4.81
C LEU A 162 4.86 16.10 5.97
N ARG A 163 4.27 14.96 6.34
CA ARG A 163 4.85 13.99 7.28
C ARG A 163 5.52 12.88 6.49
N ASP A 164 6.83 12.73 6.57
CA ASP A 164 7.53 11.53 6.06
C ASP A 164 7.32 10.36 7.02
N LEU A 165 6.56 9.35 6.57
CA LEU A 165 6.13 8.23 7.41
C LEU A 165 7.27 7.26 7.76
N TRP A 166 8.37 7.33 7.01
CA TRP A 166 9.52 6.45 7.16
C TRP A 166 10.66 7.10 7.93
N ARG A 167 10.80 8.42 7.82
CA ARG A 167 11.79 9.22 8.53
C ARG A 167 11.25 9.84 9.81
N HIS A 168 9.93 9.85 9.98
CA HIS A 168 9.23 10.46 11.12
C HIS A 168 9.55 11.96 11.28
N THR A 169 9.67 12.65 10.14
CA THR A 169 10.00 14.08 10.07
C THR A 169 8.93 14.85 9.34
N ASP A 170 8.71 16.10 9.77
CA ASP A 170 7.76 17.01 9.16
C ASP A 170 8.45 18.02 8.25
N GLY A 171 7.71 18.52 7.27
CA GLY A 171 8.10 19.62 6.39
C GLY A 171 6.87 20.33 5.84
N HIS A 172 7.09 21.36 5.03
CA HIS A 172 6.00 22.13 4.41
C HIS A 172 6.26 22.38 2.93
N CYS A 173 5.19 22.55 2.16
CA CYS A 173 5.28 23.03 0.78
C CYS A 173 4.10 23.93 0.39
N ALA A 174 4.27 24.70 -0.68
CA ALA A 174 3.22 25.53 -1.28
C ALA A 174 2.44 24.78 -2.38
N GLY A 175 2.33 23.45 -2.27
CA GLY A 175 1.58 22.60 -3.21
C GLY A 175 2.42 21.72 -4.12
N THR A 176 3.71 21.99 -4.31
CA THR A 176 4.64 21.07 -5.01
C THR A 176 5.26 20.09 -4.03
N ILE A 177 5.11 18.80 -4.29
CA ILE A 177 5.67 17.72 -3.46
C ILE A 177 6.78 17.06 -4.27
N THR A 178 8.02 17.12 -3.78
CA THR A 178 9.20 16.62 -4.50
C THR A 178 10.17 15.93 -3.55
N ALA A 179 10.79 14.84 -4.00
CA ALA A 179 11.87 14.18 -3.27
C ALA A 179 12.86 13.51 -4.22
N THR A 180 14.10 13.34 -3.77
CA THR A 180 15.04 12.40 -4.39
C THR A 180 14.77 11.02 -3.82
N VAL A 181 14.32 10.11 -4.67
CA VAL A 181 13.93 8.74 -4.30
C VAL A 181 15.05 7.78 -4.75
N PRO A 182 15.62 6.96 -3.85
CA PRO A 182 16.64 5.97 -4.20
C PRO A 182 16.18 5.00 -5.30
N ALA A 183 17.12 4.28 -5.90
CA ALA A 183 16.81 3.16 -6.78
C ALA A 183 15.86 2.18 -6.08
N HIS A 184 14.77 1.81 -6.76
CA HIS A 184 13.73 0.92 -6.23
C HIS A 184 13.06 1.41 -4.92
N GLY A 185 13.22 2.69 -4.59
CA GLY A 185 12.76 3.29 -3.35
C GLY A 185 11.37 3.89 -3.45
N THR A 186 10.82 4.19 -2.27
CA THR A 186 9.60 4.98 -2.10
C THR A 186 9.83 6.03 -1.03
N VAL A 187 9.39 7.26 -1.28
CA VAL A 187 9.14 8.25 -0.22
C VAL A 187 7.64 8.27 0.02
N LEU A 188 7.22 7.92 1.23
CA LEU A 188 5.81 7.86 1.61
C LEU A 188 5.50 9.01 2.56
N LEU A 189 4.59 9.87 2.13
CA LEU A 189 4.20 11.09 2.84
C LEU A 189 2.72 11.00 3.25
N ARG A 190 2.39 11.46 4.46
CA ARG A 190 1.04 11.96 4.74
C ARG A 190 1.04 13.45 4.52
N VAL A 191 0.10 13.93 3.71
CA VAL A 191 -0.01 15.33 3.30
C VAL A 191 -1.34 15.87 3.78
N SER A 192 -1.33 17.02 4.45
CA SER A 192 -2.53 17.72 4.91
C SER A 192 -2.49 19.18 4.48
N ALA A 193 -3.62 19.72 4.06
CA ALA A 193 -3.78 21.15 3.84
C ALA A 193 -3.70 21.87 5.19
N ASP A 194 -2.92 22.95 5.25
CA ASP A 194 -2.88 23.80 6.44
C ASP A 194 -4.15 24.67 6.44
N THR A 195 -4.82 24.78 7.58
CA THR A 195 -5.95 25.71 7.74
C THR A 195 -5.40 27.10 8.04
N ASP A 196 -5.85 28.09 7.27
CA ASP A 196 -5.61 29.52 7.53
C ASP A 196 -6.17 29.98 8.89
#